data_AF-A0A484IDM7-F1
#
_entry.id   AF-A0A484IDM7-F1
#
_cell.length_a   1.000
_cell.length_b   1.000
_cell.length_c   1.000
_cell.angle_alpha   90.00
_cell.angle_beta   90.00
_cell.angle_gamma   90.00
#
_symmetry.space_group_name_H-M   'P 1'
#
loop_
_entity.id
_entity.type
_entity.pdbx_description
1 polymer ?
#
loop_
_entity_poly.entity_id
_entity_poly.type
_entity_poly.pdbx_seq_one_letter_code
_entity_poly.pdbx_strand_id
1 'polypeptide(L)'
;MVRKSGSTKLKRQKAPNFWDVRRKSSQFILSPRPGPYPKSKCYPLGILLRDVLHLSSTANETKQILNSGQIKVDGIVRRDIRFGVGIMDVIEISSSNKAYRLIPKGSELLVPVETNEKKSKLLKITSKTTISGGKIQYGFHDGKSLIGDDVDMKVGDVCLVTIPELKIDKHIKFETGCLAIVVQGENAGKIGRVEEIKDGMFSLPKRVVVTFDEKTVELPVELIMPIGVEDPVLEVLAIE
;
A
#
# COMPACT_ATOMS: atom_id res chain seq x y z
N MET A 1 25.43 -25.69 13.20
CA MET A 1 25.21 -24.41 13.93
C MET A 1 23.93 -23.77 13.43
N VAL A 2 22.87 -23.74 14.26
CA VAL A 2 21.58 -23.15 13.87
C VAL A 2 21.68 -21.63 13.94
N ARG A 3 21.18 -20.95 12.91
CA ARG A 3 21.24 -19.48 12.81
C ARG A 3 20.18 -18.86 13.72
N LYS A 4 20.60 -18.17 14.78
CA LYS A 4 19.73 -17.56 15.81
C LYS A 4 19.22 -16.15 15.47
N SER A 5 19.58 -15.59 14.31
CA SER A 5 19.26 -14.19 13.93
C SER A 5 18.79 -14.07 12.48
N GLY A 6 18.00 -13.03 12.20
CA GLY A 6 17.39 -12.73 10.91
C GLY A 6 18.40 -12.61 9.77
N SER A 7 18.02 -13.08 8.58
CA SER A 7 18.87 -12.98 7.40
C SER A 7 18.69 -11.66 6.66
N THR A 8 19.77 -10.89 6.54
CA THR A 8 19.83 -9.69 5.68
C THR A 8 19.75 -10.03 4.19
N LYS A 9 20.11 -11.27 3.81
CA LYS A 9 20.10 -11.77 2.42
C LYS A 9 18.81 -12.51 2.13
N LEU A 10 18.20 -12.22 0.98
CA LEU A 10 17.02 -12.92 0.47
C LEU A 10 17.41 -13.76 -0.75
N LYS A 11 17.15 -15.07 -0.69
CA LYS A 11 17.23 -15.94 -1.88
C LYS A 11 16.13 -15.52 -2.86
N ARG A 12 16.47 -15.43 -4.15
CA ARG A 12 15.54 -14.99 -5.19
C ARG A 12 14.31 -15.90 -5.32
N GLN A 13 14.48 -17.21 -5.10
CA GLN A 13 13.39 -18.18 -5.05
C GLN A 13 12.35 -17.89 -3.95
N LYS A 14 12.73 -17.18 -2.88
CA LYS A 14 11.85 -16.78 -1.77
C LYS A 14 11.30 -15.36 -1.94
N ALA A 15 11.46 -14.75 -3.12
CA ALA A 15 10.77 -13.49 -3.41
C ALA A 15 9.24 -13.69 -3.33
N PRO A 16 8.48 -12.69 -2.88
CA PRO A 16 7.02 -12.72 -2.95
C PRO A 16 6.51 -13.02 -4.37
N ASN A 17 5.36 -13.67 -4.48
CA ASN A 17 4.81 -14.10 -5.78
C ASN A 17 4.44 -12.94 -6.69
N PHE A 18 3.95 -11.83 -6.10
CA PHE A 18 3.58 -10.64 -6.84
C PHE A 18 4.77 -9.89 -7.44
N TRP A 19 6.03 -10.23 -7.09
CA TRP A 19 7.19 -9.59 -7.69
C TRP A 19 7.37 -10.10 -9.12
N ASP A 20 7.25 -9.21 -10.11
CA ASP A 20 7.58 -9.52 -11.51
C ASP A 20 9.10 -9.64 -11.69
N VAL A 21 9.65 -10.78 -11.27
CA VAL A 21 11.08 -11.06 -11.32
C VAL A 21 11.34 -12.49 -11.76
N ARG A 22 12.25 -12.66 -12.71
CA ARG A 22 12.73 -13.99 -13.12
C ARG A 22 13.40 -14.69 -11.93
N ARG A 23 12.81 -15.76 -11.39
CA ARG A 23 13.30 -16.43 -10.16
C ARG A 23 14.61 -17.21 -10.32
N LYS A 24 14.93 -17.65 -11.54
CA LYS A 24 16.09 -18.50 -11.85
C LYS A 24 17.30 -17.74 -12.41
N SER A 25 17.27 -16.41 -12.50
CA SER A 25 18.38 -15.64 -13.08
C SER A 25 19.60 -15.52 -12.17
N SER A 26 19.38 -15.32 -10.86
CA SER A 26 20.44 -15.14 -9.88
C SER A 26 20.07 -15.77 -8.54
N GLN A 27 21.07 -16.09 -7.71
CA GLN A 27 20.84 -16.71 -6.40
C GLN A 27 20.15 -15.76 -5.40
N PHE A 28 20.52 -14.48 -5.43
CA PHE A 28 20.05 -13.47 -4.48
C PHE A 28 19.28 -12.35 -5.17
N ILE A 29 18.43 -11.69 -4.39
CA ILE A 29 17.67 -10.51 -4.78
C ILE A 29 17.73 -9.45 -3.68
N LEU A 30 17.44 -8.20 -4.05
CA LEU A 30 17.33 -7.10 -3.08
C LEU A 30 16.18 -7.40 -2.11
N SER A 31 16.49 -7.46 -0.82
CA SER A 31 15.48 -7.50 0.23
C SER A 31 15.09 -6.08 0.59
N PRO A 32 13.79 -5.78 0.80
CA PRO A 32 13.39 -4.51 1.39
C PRO A 32 13.99 -4.41 2.79
N ARG A 33 14.38 -3.19 3.16
CA ARG A 33 14.75 -2.84 4.53
C ARG A 33 13.48 -2.65 5.37
N PRO A 34 13.57 -2.82 6.71
CA PRO A 34 12.50 -2.42 7.61
C PRO A 34 12.10 -0.97 7.35
N GLY A 35 10.80 -0.72 7.25
CA GLY A 35 10.27 0.56 6.82
C GLY A 35 8.74 0.58 6.95
N PRO A 36 8.06 1.39 6.12
CA PRO A 36 6.60 1.57 6.19
C PRO A 36 5.80 0.26 6.09
N TYR A 37 6.26 -0.66 5.24
CA TYR A 37 5.51 -1.86 4.89
C TYR A 37 6.24 -3.16 5.25
N PRO A 38 5.50 -4.23 5.58
CA PRO A 38 6.04 -5.57 5.68
C PRO A 38 6.64 -6.06 4.36
N LYS A 39 7.66 -6.91 4.44
CA LYS A 39 8.35 -7.51 3.28
C LYS A 39 7.42 -8.28 2.32
N SER A 40 6.30 -8.80 2.82
CA SER A 40 5.29 -9.52 2.02
C SER A 40 4.32 -8.59 1.29
N LYS A 41 4.33 -7.28 1.56
CA LYS A 41 3.39 -6.30 0.99
C LYS A 41 4.10 -5.11 0.34
N CYS A 42 5.39 -5.24 0.03
CA CYS A 42 6.18 -4.14 -0.52
C CYS A 42 7.12 -4.55 -1.63
N TYR A 43 7.43 -3.57 -2.48
CA TYR A 43 8.51 -3.60 -3.44
C TYR A 43 9.69 -2.79 -2.92
N PRO A 44 10.93 -3.31 -2.98
CA PRO A 44 12.12 -2.47 -2.92
C PRO A 44 12.16 -1.54 -4.14
N LEU A 45 12.48 -0.26 -3.94
CA LEU A 45 12.64 0.70 -5.03
C LEU A 45 13.56 0.17 -6.14
N GLY A 46 14.65 -0.52 -5.78
CA GLY A 46 15.57 -1.09 -6.76
C GLY A 46 14.95 -2.13 -7.70
N ILE A 47 13.99 -2.91 -7.20
CA ILE A 47 13.27 -3.91 -8.02
C ILE A 47 12.22 -3.21 -8.86
N LEU A 48 11.46 -2.29 -8.25
CA LEU A 48 10.40 -1.58 -8.95
C LEU A 48 10.93 -0.79 -10.15
N LEU A 49 12.04 -0.06 -9.99
CA LEU A 49 12.60 0.76 -11.07
C LEU A 49 13.23 -0.06 -12.19
N ARG A 50 13.84 -1.21 -11.86
CA ARG A 50 14.56 -2.07 -12.82
C ARG A 50 13.63 -3.07 -13.51
N ASP A 51 12.88 -3.81 -12.72
CA ASP A 51 12.13 -4.98 -13.18
C ASP A 51 10.68 -4.64 -13.57
N VAL A 52 10.05 -3.62 -12.98
CA VAL A 52 8.64 -3.29 -13.25
C VAL A 52 8.52 -2.07 -14.18
N LEU A 53 9.20 -0.97 -13.87
CA LEU A 53 9.16 0.26 -14.67
C LEU A 53 10.21 0.29 -15.79
N HIS A 54 11.15 -0.66 -15.80
CA HIS A 54 12.22 -0.77 -16.79
C HIS A 54 13.03 0.52 -17.06
N LEU A 55 13.21 1.36 -16.03
CA LEU A 55 13.93 2.63 -16.13
C LEU A 55 15.46 2.46 -16.10
N SER A 56 15.94 1.33 -15.58
CA SER A 56 17.36 1.01 -15.48
C SER A 56 17.56 -0.46 -15.76
N SER A 57 18.71 -0.83 -16.33
CA SER A 57 19.06 -2.23 -16.60
C SER A 57 19.82 -2.85 -15.44
N THR A 58 20.72 -2.10 -14.80
CA THR A 58 21.58 -2.60 -13.72
C THR A 58 21.25 -2.00 -12.36
N ALA A 59 21.55 -2.74 -11.28
CA ALA A 59 21.34 -2.23 -9.92
C ALA A 59 22.24 -1.02 -9.58
N ASN A 60 23.38 -0.88 -10.27
CA ASN A 60 24.28 0.26 -10.11
C ASN A 60 23.69 1.52 -10.73
N GLU A 61 23.10 1.43 -11.92
CA GLU A 61 22.33 2.53 -12.52
C GLU A 61 21.18 2.95 -11.61
N THR A 62 20.40 2.00 -11.10
CA THR A 62 19.31 2.32 -10.17
C THR A 62 19.81 3.08 -8.94
N LYS A 63 20.96 2.69 -8.40
CA LYS A 63 21.59 3.37 -7.27
C LYS A 63 22.04 4.79 -7.64
N GLN A 64 22.56 5.00 -8.84
CA GLN A 64 22.93 6.33 -9.34
C GLN A 64 21.70 7.24 -9.49
N ILE A 65 20.61 6.73 -10.08
CA ILE A 65 19.34 7.46 -10.23
C ILE A 65 18.81 7.86 -8.84
N LEU A 66 18.78 6.94 -7.89
CA LEU A 66 18.34 7.23 -6.52
C LEU A 66 19.25 8.26 -5.82
N ASN A 67 20.56 8.15 -5.97
CA ASN A 67 21.52 9.09 -5.37
C ASN A 67 21.40 10.50 -5.96
N SER A 68 21.07 10.62 -7.25
CA SER A 68 20.81 11.90 -7.90
C SER A 68 19.59 12.64 -7.34
N GLY A 69 18.75 11.96 -6.54
CA GLY A 69 17.59 12.57 -5.90
C GLY A 69 16.40 12.80 -6.82
N GLN A 70 16.40 12.17 -8.00
CA GLN A 70 15.32 12.30 -8.98
C GLN A 70 14.02 11.60 -8.57
N ILE A 71 14.09 10.64 -7.65
CA ILE A 71 12.95 9.81 -7.23
C ILE A 71 12.42 10.30 -5.89
N LYS A 72 11.14 10.60 -5.85
CA LYS A 72 10.40 10.94 -4.64
C LYS A 72 9.33 9.89 -4.38
N VAL A 73 9.22 9.48 -3.12
CA VAL A 73 8.11 8.64 -2.64
C VAL A 73 7.31 9.48 -1.67
N ASP A 74 6.00 9.61 -1.91
CA ASP A 74 5.12 10.46 -1.12
C ASP A 74 5.71 11.89 -0.95
N GLY A 75 6.21 12.47 -2.04
CA GLY A 75 6.82 13.81 -2.04
C GLY A 75 8.21 13.92 -1.38
N ILE A 76 8.70 12.87 -0.72
CA ILE A 76 10.01 12.86 -0.04
C ILE A 76 11.05 12.18 -0.94
N VAL A 77 12.20 12.83 -1.15
CA VAL A 77 13.32 12.26 -1.91
C VAL A 77 13.88 11.04 -1.15
N ARG A 78 13.89 9.87 -1.80
CA ARG A 78 14.43 8.62 -1.23
C ARG A 78 15.63 8.15 -2.04
N ARG A 79 16.77 7.97 -1.36
CA ARG A 79 18.04 7.53 -1.96
C ARG A 79 18.35 6.05 -1.74
N ASP A 80 17.58 5.36 -0.89
CA ASP A 80 17.85 3.96 -0.54
C ASP A 80 17.20 2.99 -1.53
N ILE A 81 18.04 2.20 -2.20
CA ILE A 81 17.61 1.16 -3.15
C ILE A 81 16.75 0.06 -2.51
N ARG A 82 16.87 -0.13 -1.19
CA ARG A 82 16.11 -1.13 -0.44
C ARG A 82 14.90 -0.54 0.29
N PHE A 83 14.57 0.73 0.08
CA PHE A 83 13.37 1.31 0.64
C PHE A 83 12.13 0.57 0.10
N GLY A 84 11.25 0.14 1.00
CA GLY A 84 10.04 -0.59 0.65
C GLY A 84 8.90 0.37 0.36
N VAL A 85 8.37 0.31 -0.85
CA VAL A 85 7.14 1.00 -1.27
C VAL A 85 5.98 0.02 -1.33
N GLY A 86 4.79 0.48 -0.97
CA GLY A 86 3.61 -0.36 -0.80
C GLY A 86 2.37 0.22 -1.45
N ILE A 87 1.22 -0.27 -1.01
CA ILE A 87 -0.07 0.10 -1.60
C ILE A 87 -0.37 1.59 -1.39
N MET A 88 -1.01 2.23 -2.37
CA MET A 88 -1.34 3.65 -2.38
C MET A 88 -0.15 4.62 -2.37
N ASP A 89 1.11 4.15 -2.28
CA ASP A 89 2.28 5.01 -2.40
C ASP A 89 2.32 5.68 -3.78
N VAL A 90 2.72 6.95 -3.79
CA VAL A 90 2.96 7.70 -5.03
C VAL A 90 4.47 7.85 -5.24
N ILE A 91 4.93 7.42 -6.41
CA ILE A 91 6.31 7.51 -6.84
C ILE A 91 6.40 8.54 -7.96
N GLU A 92 7.06 9.65 -7.65
CA GLU A 92 7.31 10.72 -8.61
C GLU A 92 8.73 10.63 -9.15
N ILE A 93 8.84 10.71 -10.47
CA ILE A 93 10.10 10.77 -11.20
C ILE A 93 10.28 12.20 -11.69
N SER A 94 11.16 12.94 -11.01
CA SER A 94 11.40 14.36 -11.30
C SER A 94 11.96 14.60 -12.71
N SER A 95 12.72 13.65 -13.26
CA SER A 95 13.33 13.79 -14.60
C SER A 95 12.31 13.71 -15.74
N SER A 96 11.27 12.89 -15.58
CA SER A 96 10.24 12.68 -16.60
C SER A 96 8.91 13.36 -16.28
N ASN A 97 8.82 14.02 -15.12
CA ASN A 97 7.60 14.59 -14.53
C ASN A 97 6.43 13.59 -14.35
N LYS A 98 6.67 12.30 -14.58
CA LYS A 98 5.70 11.21 -14.41
C LYS A 98 5.54 10.85 -12.95
N ALA A 99 4.33 10.48 -12.57
CA ALA A 99 4.05 9.89 -11.26
C ALA A 99 3.28 8.59 -11.42
N TYR A 100 3.62 7.62 -10.59
CA TYR A 100 3.00 6.30 -10.57
C TYR A 100 2.43 6.04 -9.18
N ARG A 101 1.19 5.56 -9.11
CA ARG A 101 0.56 5.10 -7.88
C ARG A 101 0.53 3.58 -7.88
N LEU A 102 0.87 2.97 -6.75
CA LEU A 102 0.82 1.51 -6.61
C LEU A 102 -0.57 1.06 -6.16
N ILE A 103 -1.26 0.31 -7.01
CA ILE A 103 -2.64 -0.17 -6.79
C ILE A 103 -2.67 -1.69 -7.01
N PRO A 104 -3.44 -2.46 -6.25
CA PRO A 104 -3.64 -3.88 -6.53
C PRO A 104 -4.51 -4.01 -7.80
N LYS A 105 -4.06 -4.80 -8.79
CA LYS A 105 -4.83 -5.08 -10.02
C LYS A 105 -4.57 -6.53 -10.48
N GLY A 106 -5.63 -7.23 -10.90
CA GLY A 106 -5.51 -8.51 -11.59
C GLY A 106 -4.75 -9.60 -10.83
N SER A 107 -5.02 -9.79 -9.53
CA SER A 107 -4.29 -10.71 -8.62
C SER A 107 -2.88 -10.25 -8.20
N GLU A 108 -2.30 -9.22 -8.82
CA GLU A 108 -1.06 -8.62 -8.36
C GLU A 108 -1.33 -7.57 -7.28
N LEU A 109 -0.53 -7.61 -6.22
CA LEU A 109 -0.73 -6.73 -5.06
C LEU A 109 -0.36 -5.27 -5.34
N LEU A 110 0.58 -5.03 -6.25
CA LEU A 110 1.18 -3.72 -6.47
C LEU A 110 1.52 -3.56 -7.95
N VAL A 111 0.64 -2.88 -8.68
CA VAL A 111 0.82 -2.49 -10.07
C VAL A 111 1.00 -0.97 -10.12
N PRO A 112 2.07 -0.44 -10.73
CA PRO A 112 2.23 1.00 -10.92
C PRO A 112 1.30 1.49 -12.04
N VAL A 113 0.43 2.44 -11.70
CA VAL A 113 -0.45 3.12 -12.65
C VAL A 113 -0.07 4.60 -12.73
N GLU A 114 0.07 5.14 -13.95
CA GLU A 114 0.40 6.56 -14.14
C GLU A 114 -0.74 7.44 -13.58
N THR A 115 -0.38 8.52 -12.88
CA THR A 115 -1.35 9.32 -12.11
C THR A 115 -0.95 10.80 -12.10
N ASN A 116 -1.91 11.69 -12.32
CA ASN A 116 -1.71 13.15 -12.24
C ASN A 116 -1.84 13.68 -10.79
N GLU A 117 -2.59 12.97 -9.96
CA GLU A 117 -2.81 13.27 -8.54
C GLU A 117 -1.58 12.90 -7.67
N LYS A 118 -0.60 13.81 -7.59
CA LYS A 118 0.63 13.57 -6.83
C LYS A 118 0.50 13.80 -5.32
N LYS A 119 -0.47 14.63 -4.92
CA LYS A 119 -0.57 15.18 -3.55
C LYS A 119 -1.55 14.43 -2.66
N SER A 120 -2.52 13.71 -3.23
CA SER A 120 -3.54 12.99 -2.48
C SER A 120 -3.15 11.53 -2.28
N LYS A 121 -3.45 10.99 -1.11
CA LYS A 121 -3.30 9.56 -0.79
C LYS A 121 -4.40 9.09 0.15
N LEU A 122 -4.87 7.87 -0.07
CA LEU A 122 -5.78 7.18 0.87
C LEU A 122 -4.98 6.42 1.91
N LEU A 123 -5.27 6.66 3.18
CA LEU A 123 -4.68 5.98 4.32
C LEU A 123 -5.74 5.26 5.15
N LYS A 124 -5.70 3.93 5.18
CA LYS A 124 -6.52 3.13 6.09
C LYS A 124 -5.99 3.20 7.52
N ILE A 125 -6.90 3.40 8.47
CA ILE A 125 -6.63 3.39 9.91
C ILE A 125 -6.56 1.94 10.40
N THR A 126 -5.41 1.54 10.94
CA THR A 126 -5.17 0.19 11.47
C THR A 126 -5.25 0.14 12.98
N SER A 127 -4.92 1.23 13.68
CA SER A 127 -4.92 1.27 15.14
C SER A 127 -5.37 2.64 15.66
N LYS A 128 -6.17 2.64 16.73
CA LYS A 128 -6.55 3.82 17.52
C LYS A 128 -6.09 3.56 18.95
N THR A 129 -5.20 4.39 19.46
CA THR A 129 -4.64 4.24 20.82
C THR A 129 -4.64 5.58 21.54
N THR A 130 -5.09 5.62 22.79
CA THR A 130 -5.03 6.81 23.64
C THR A 130 -3.63 6.93 24.25
N ILE A 131 -2.98 8.08 24.07
CA ILE A 131 -1.67 8.40 24.65
C ILE A 131 -1.87 9.16 25.97
N SER A 132 -0.83 9.16 26.82
CA SER A 132 -0.71 10.08 27.96
C SER A 132 -1.03 11.53 27.56
N GLY A 133 -1.92 12.17 28.31
CA GLY A 133 -2.41 13.53 28.01
C GLY A 133 -3.75 13.56 27.28
N GLY A 134 -4.47 12.43 27.21
CA GLY A 134 -5.86 12.36 26.71
C GLY A 134 -6.00 12.48 25.19
N LYS A 135 -4.88 12.54 24.46
CA LYS A 135 -4.85 12.62 23.00
C LYS A 135 -4.90 11.24 22.37
N ILE A 136 -5.40 11.16 21.15
CA ILE A 136 -5.52 9.91 20.41
C ILE A 136 -4.48 9.87 19.29
N GLN A 137 -3.83 8.72 19.18
CA GLN A 137 -2.95 8.38 18.07
C GLN A 137 -3.67 7.45 17.10
N TYR A 138 -3.72 7.89 15.85
CA TYR A 138 -4.17 7.10 14.72
C TYR A 138 -2.94 6.52 14.02
N GLY A 139 -2.85 5.20 13.96
CA GLY A 139 -1.85 4.48 13.17
C GLY A 139 -2.44 4.09 11.82
N PHE A 140 -1.71 4.39 10.75
CA PHE A 140 -2.10 4.06 9.37
C PHE A 140 -1.35 2.83 8.85
N HIS A 141 -1.88 2.27 7.75
CA HIS A 141 -1.29 1.09 7.10
C HIS A 141 0.16 1.26 6.61
N ASP A 142 0.59 2.48 6.30
CA ASP A 142 1.99 2.83 5.97
C ASP A 142 2.93 2.87 7.18
N GLY A 143 2.43 2.63 8.40
CA GLY A 143 3.17 2.86 9.64
C GLY A 143 3.36 4.35 10.00
N LYS A 144 2.77 5.29 9.23
CA LYS A 144 2.66 6.70 9.65
C LYS A 144 1.66 6.81 10.79
N SER A 145 1.84 7.82 11.64
CA SER A 145 0.92 8.11 12.75
C SER A 145 0.52 9.58 12.74
N LEU A 146 -0.73 9.85 13.07
CA LEU A 146 -1.24 11.19 13.32
C LEU A 146 -1.77 11.26 14.76
N ILE A 147 -1.43 12.34 15.45
CA ILE A 147 -1.96 12.64 16.78
C ILE A 147 -3.02 13.72 16.60
N GLY A 148 -4.22 13.45 17.09
CA GLY A 148 -5.33 14.39 17.06
C GLY A 148 -6.15 14.30 18.34
N ASP A 149 -7.04 15.28 18.49
CA ASP A 149 -8.11 15.21 19.49
C ASP A 149 -9.19 14.22 19.00
N ASP A 150 -10.20 13.91 19.82
CA ASP A 150 -11.17 12.84 19.52
C ASP A 150 -12.06 13.20 18.33
N VAL A 151 -11.56 12.90 17.13
CA VAL A 151 -12.32 12.87 15.88
C VAL A 151 -12.99 11.50 15.79
N ASP A 152 -14.22 11.45 15.25
CA ASP A 152 -15.05 10.25 15.02
C ASP A 152 -14.45 9.21 14.03
N MET A 153 -13.13 9.07 13.98
CA MET A 153 -12.40 8.10 13.20
C MET A 153 -12.33 6.75 13.93
N LYS A 154 -12.79 5.69 13.26
CA LYS A 154 -12.75 4.31 13.74
C LYS A 154 -11.68 3.49 13.02
N VAL A 155 -11.31 2.36 13.61
CA VAL A 155 -10.41 1.39 12.97
C VAL A 155 -11.13 0.77 11.78
N GLY A 156 -10.49 0.77 10.61
CA GLY A 156 -11.09 0.31 9.35
C GLY A 156 -11.48 1.44 8.40
N ASP A 157 -11.65 2.66 8.92
CA ASP A 157 -11.93 3.84 8.11
C ASP A 157 -10.71 4.24 7.27
N VAL A 158 -10.96 5.06 6.25
CA VAL A 158 -9.93 5.57 5.35
C VAL A 158 -9.95 7.10 5.34
N CYS A 159 -8.77 7.70 5.45
CA CYS A 159 -8.60 9.14 5.34
C CYS A 159 -7.95 9.48 4.00
N LEU A 160 -8.53 10.45 3.30
CA LEU A 160 -7.84 11.14 2.21
C LEU A 160 -6.91 12.17 2.84
N VAL A 161 -5.63 12.08 2.50
CA VAL A 161 -4.57 12.87 3.11
C VAL A 161 -3.75 13.57 2.04
N THR A 162 -3.46 14.85 2.28
CA THR A 162 -2.49 15.63 1.50
C THR A 162 -1.07 15.36 1.97
N ILE A 163 -0.21 14.99 1.03
CA ILE A 163 1.21 14.65 1.20
C ILE A 163 2.08 15.80 0.68
N PRO A 164 3.20 16.16 1.35
CA PRO A 164 3.86 15.45 2.45
C PRO A 164 3.40 15.82 3.87
N GLU A 165 2.54 16.83 4.02
CA GLU A 165 2.18 17.42 5.31
C GLU A 165 1.30 16.53 6.21
N LEU A 166 0.75 15.46 5.66
CA LEU A 166 -0.14 14.52 6.35
C LEU A 166 -1.41 15.20 6.93
N LYS A 167 -1.99 16.14 6.19
CA LYS A 167 -3.25 16.81 6.54
C LYS A 167 -4.44 15.98 6.05
N ILE A 168 -5.42 15.74 6.92
CA ILE A 168 -6.65 15.01 6.55
C ILE A 168 -7.58 15.98 5.81
N ASP A 169 -7.91 15.64 4.57
CA ASP A 169 -8.85 16.41 3.75
C ASP A 169 -10.27 15.84 3.83
N LYS A 170 -10.40 14.52 3.75
CA LYS A 170 -11.69 13.82 3.79
C LYS A 170 -11.58 12.53 4.61
N HIS A 171 -12.67 12.17 5.28
CA HIS A 171 -12.81 10.92 6.03
C HIS A 171 -13.88 10.06 5.37
N ILE A 172 -13.56 8.80 5.12
CA ILE A 172 -14.42 7.79 4.53
C ILE A 172 -14.66 6.74 5.60
N LYS A 173 -15.91 6.67 6.07
CA LYS A 173 -16.34 5.71 7.08
C LYS A 173 -16.48 4.32 6.48
N PHE A 174 -16.10 3.31 7.26
CA PHE A 174 -16.32 1.91 6.90
C PHE A 174 -17.76 1.50 7.27
N GLU A 175 -18.71 1.75 6.37
CA GLU A 175 -20.13 1.45 6.55
C GLU A 175 -20.68 0.56 5.42
N THR A 176 -21.85 -0.05 5.66
CA THR A 176 -22.58 -0.82 4.65
C THR A 176 -23.01 0.10 3.51
N GLY A 177 -22.78 -0.33 2.27
CA GLY A 177 -23.03 0.45 1.07
C GLY A 177 -21.80 1.17 0.51
N CYS A 178 -20.69 1.21 1.24
CA CYS A 178 -19.45 1.84 0.74
C CYS A 178 -18.79 1.01 -0.37
N LEU A 179 -18.14 1.73 -1.30
CA LEU A 179 -17.31 1.16 -2.35
C LEU A 179 -15.90 0.90 -1.80
N ALA A 180 -15.42 -0.33 -1.98
CA ALA A 180 -14.14 -0.76 -1.43
C ALA A 180 -13.34 -1.62 -2.40
N ILE A 181 -12.01 -1.53 -2.30
CA ILE A 181 -11.07 -2.39 -3.03
C ILE A 181 -10.53 -3.48 -2.15
N VAL A 182 -10.36 -4.65 -2.76
CA VAL A 182 -9.65 -5.77 -2.14
C VAL A 182 -8.15 -5.60 -2.33
N VAL A 183 -7.43 -5.48 -1.22
CA VAL A 183 -5.98 -5.25 -1.18
C VAL A 183 -5.20 -6.54 -1.45
N GLN A 184 -5.62 -7.68 -0.88
CA GLN A 184 -4.93 -8.97 -1.05
C GLN A 184 -5.90 -10.14 -1.15
N GLY A 185 -5.42 -11.25 -1.71
CA GLY A 185 -6.17 -12.48 -1.91
C GLY A 185 -6.37 -12.79 -3.39
N GLU A 186 -7.16 -13.81 -3.67
CA GLU A 186 -7.51 -14.19 -5.04
C GLU A 186 -8.31 -13.09 -5.77
N ASN A 187 -9.11 -12.34 -5.02
CA ASN A 187 -9.89 -11.21 -5.53
C ASN A 187 -9.14 -9.87 -5.45
N ALA A 188 -7.81 -9.86 -5.28
CA ALA A 188 -7.04 -8.62 -5.18
C ALA A 188 -7.22 -7.72 -6.41
N GLY A 189 -7.50 -6.45 -6.16
CA GLY A 189 -7.73 -5.41 -7.16
C GLY A 189 -9.15 -5.29 -7.67
N LYS A 190 -10.08 -6.15 -7.22
CA LYS A 190 -11.50 -5.98 -7.52
C LYS A 190 -12.11 -4.89 -6.64
N ILE A 191 -12.99 -4.11 -7.24
CA ILE A 191 -13.78 -3.08 -6.57
C ILE A 191 -15.19 -3.62 -6.39
N GLY A 192 -15.73 -3.48 -5.20
CA GLY A 192 -17.07 -3.97 -4.90
C GLY A 192 -17.75 -3.14 -3.82
N ARG A 193 -19.05 -3.35 -3.67
CA ARG A 193 -19.85 -2.70 -2.62
C ARG A 193 -19.93 -3.60 -1.40
N VAL A 194 -19.78 -2.99 -0.23
CA VAL A 194 -19.91 -3.68 1.06
C VAL A 194 -21.38 -3.87 1.38
N GLU A 195 -21.87 -5.11 1.47
CA GLU A 195 -23.27 -5.39 1.83
C GLU A 195 -23.45 -5.51 3.34
N GLU A 196 -22.63 -6.37 3.96
CA GLU A 196 -22.78 -6.72 5.37
C GLU A 196 -21.41 -6.81 6.06
N ILE A 197 -21.34 -6.24 7.26
CA ILE A 197 -20.18 -6.36 8.14
C ILE A 197 -20.54 -7.33 9.25
N LYS A 198 -19.98 -8.54 9.18
CA LYS A 198 -20.17 -9.58 10.20
C LYS A 198 -19.10 -9.39 11.28
N ASP A 199 -19.52 -8.96 12.46
CA ASP A 199 -18.64 -8.92 13.62
C ASP A 199 -18.17 -10.35 13.97
N GLY A 200 -16.86 -10.56 13.87
CA GLY A 200 -16.24 -11.85 14.14
C GLY A 200 -16.39 -12.23 15.62
N MET A 201 -16.63 -13.51 15.89
CA MET A 201 -16.51 -14.07 17.23
C MET A 201 -15.03 -14.11 17.66
N PHE A 202 -14.74 -14.28 18.96
CA PHE A 202 -13.39 -14.25 19.55
C PHE A 202 -12.28 -15.04 18.79
N SER A 203 -12.64 -16.10 18.05
CA SER A 203 -11.70 -16.92 17.26
C SER A 203 -11.58 -16.53 15.78
N LEU A 204 -12.51 -15.75 15.23
CA LEU A 204 -12.59 -15.43 13.81
C LEU A 204 -12.45 -13.92 13.60
N PRO A 205 -11.59 -13.47 12.68
CA PRO A 205 -11.49 -12.05 12.37
C PRO A 205 -12.82 -11.52 11.84
N LYS A 206 -13.07 -10.23 12.02
CA LYS A 206 -14.24 -9.55 11.44
C LYS A 206 -14.25 -9.79 9.93
N ARG A 207 -15.42 -10.17 9.40
CA ARG A 207 -15.63 -10.49 7.99
C ARG A 207 -16.60 -9.52 7.36
N VAL A 208 -16.50 -9.39 6.04
CA VAL A 208 -17.29 -8.49 5.23
C VAL A 208 -17.75 -9.26 4.01
N VAL A 209 -19.03 -9.15 3.71
CA VAL A 209 -19.59 -9.63 2.46
C VAL A 209 -19.49 -8.50 1.45
N VAL A 210 -18.74 -8.73 0.38
CA VAL A 210 -18.56 -7.77 -0.71
C VAL A 210 -19.13 -8.36 -1.98
N THR A 211 -19.89 -7.56 -2.71
CA THR A 211 -20.48 -7.94 -4.00
C THR A 211 -19.66 -7.32 -5.13
N PHE A 212 -19.18 -8.19 -6.02
CA PHE A 212 -18.43 -7.86 -7.23
C PHE A 212 -19.23 -8.32 -8.44
N ASP A 213 -19.73 -7.42 -9.28
CA ASP A 213 -20.32 -7.75 -10.59
C ASP A 213 -21.13 -9.07 -10.60
N GLU A 214 -22.08 -9.21 -9.65
CA GLU A 214 -22.98 -10.37 -9.41
C GLU A 214 -22.46 -11.53 -8.52
N LYS A 215 -21.22 -11.51 -8.04
CA LYS A 215 -20.67 -12.51 -7.10
C LYS A 215 -20.48 -11.95 -5.69
N THR A 216 -21.07 -12.60 -4.71
CA THR A 216 -20.85 -12.33 -3.28
C THR A 216 -19.64 -13.13 -2.78
N VAL A 217 -18.71 -12.44 -2.12
CA VAL A 217 -17.54 -13.09 -1.50
C VAL A 217 -17.38 -12.59 -0.07
N GLU A 218 -17.13 -13.52 0.85
CA GLU A 218 -16.75 -13.19 2.21
C GLU A 218 -15.23 -12.98 2.32
N LEU A 219 -14.82 -11.80 2.81
CA LEU A 219 -13.42 -11.44 3.00
C LEU A 219 -13.18 -10.87 4.41
N PRO A 220 -12.00 -11.08 5.00
CA PRO A 220 -11.62 -10.39 6.24
C PRO A 220 -11.54 -8.87 6.07
N VAL A 221 -11.98 -8.10 7.08
CA VAL A 221 -11.94 -6.62 7.08
C VAL A 221 -10.53 -6.07 6.81
N GLU A 222 -9.49 -6.78 7.24
CA GLU A 222 -8.10 -6.35 7.04
C GLU A 222 -7.73 -6.20 5.55
N LEU A 223 -8.32 -7.03 4.68
CA LEU A 223 -8.02 -7.09 3.26
C LEU A 223 -8.80 -6.06 2.44
N ILE A 224 -9.72 -5.32 3.04
CA ILE A 224 -10.61 -4.39 2.34
C ILE A 224 -10.18 -2.95 2.65
N MET A 225 -10.17 -2.09 1.64
CA MET A 225 -9.93 -0.66 1.80
C MET A 225 -11.07 0.13 1.15
N PRO A 226 -11.86 0.90 1.91
CA PRO A 226 -12.81 1.87 1.35
C PRO A 226 -12.16 2.87 0.41
N ILE A 227 -12.83 3.14 -0.71
CA ILE A 227 -12.39 4.14 -1.68
C ILE A 227 -13.40 5.29 -1.79
N GLY A 228 -14.68 5.05 -1.47
CA GLY A 228 -15.72 6.08 -1.57
C GLY A 228 -17.11 5.55 -1.25
N VAL A 229 -18.11 6.42 -1.37
CA VAL A 229 -19.53 6.07 -1.16
C VAL A 229 -20.21 5.74 -2.48
N GLU A 230 -20.17 6.65 -3.46
CA GLU A 230 -20.77 6.45 -4.79
C GLU A 230 -19.71 6.31 -5.87
N ASP A 231 -18.75 7.24 -5.92
CA ASP A 231 -17.61 7.22 -6.85
C ASP A 231 -16.28 7.01 -6.12
N PRO A 232 -15.29 6.34 -6.76
CA PRO A 232 -13.96 6.26 -6.21
C PRO A 232 -13.34 7.66 -6.09
N VAL A 233 -12.83 8.00 -4.89
CA VAL A 233 -12.24 9.33 -4.60
C VAL A 233 -10.98 9.62 -5.44
N LEU A 234 -10.40 8.60 -6.08
CA LEU A 234 -9.23 8.75 -6.92
C LEU A 234 -9.54 8.26 -8.33
N GLU A 235 -9.24 9.07 -9.35
CA GLU A 235 -9.48 8.78 -10.76
C GLU A 235 -8.86 7.45 -11.22
N VAL A 236 -7.73 7.09 -10.62
CA VAL A 236 -6.95 5.88 -10.96
C VAL A 236 -7.67 4.58 -10.58
N LEU A 237 -8.65 4.67 -9.67
CA LEU A 237 -9.45 3.54 -9.24
C LEU A 237 -10.73 3.38 -10.09
N ALA A 238 -10.98 4.27 -11.05
CA ALA A 238 -12.08 4.17 -12.01
C ALA A 238 -11.69 3.41 -13.30
N ILE A 239 -10.44 2.94 -13.41
CA ILE A 239 -9.93 2.28 -14.62
C ILE A 239 -10.18 0.77 -14.50
N GLU A 240 -11.31 0.33 -15.05
CA GLU A 240 -11.60 -1.07 -15.42
C GLU A 240 -10.43 -1.67 -16.22
#